data_AF-A0A2X1QQM3-F1
#
_entry.id   AF-A0A2X1QQM3-F1
#
_cell.length_a   1.000
_cell.length_b   1.000
_cell.length_c   1.000
_cell.angle_alpha   90.00
_cell.angle_beta   90.00
_cell.angle_gamma   90.00
#
_symmetry.space_group_name_H-M   'P 1'
#
loop_
_entity.id
_entity.type
_entity.pdbx_description
1 polymer ?
#
loop_
_entity_poly.entity_id
_entity_poly.type
_entity_poly.pdbx_seq_one_letter_code
_entity_poly.pdbx_strand_id
1 'polypeptide(L)' 'MFSTAIIEKINYYIYCLVDPRNQNIFYIGKGIGNRVFQHAQGALTCKTNENDKISLINEYT' A
#
# COMPACT_ATOMS: atom_id res chain seq x y z
N MET A 1 -8.79 -2.56 8.16
CA MET A 1 -7.83 -3.54 8.70
C MET A 1 -8.48 -4.93 8.64
N PHE A 2 -7.72 -5.99 8.35
CA PHE A 2 -8.20 -7.37 8.38
C PHE A 2 -8.39 -7.87 9.81
N SER A 3 -9.31 -8.81 9.99
CA SER A 3 -9.46 -9.54 11.25
C SER A 3 -8.33 -10.56 11.42
N THR A 4 -8.07 -10.97 12.67
CA THR A 4 -7.05 -11.97 13.00
C THR A 4 -7.24 -13.27 12.22
N ALA A 5 -8.48 -13.77 12.14
CA ALA A 5 -8.80 -14.99 11.39
C ALA A 5 -8.50 -14.88 9.88
N ILE A 6 -8.62 -13.67 9.29
CA ILE A 6 -8.25 -13.44 7.89
C ILE A 6 -6.73 -13.44 7.76
N ILE A 7 -6.02 -12.75 8.66
CA ILE A 7 -4.55 -12.66 8.63
C ILE A 7 -3.92 -14.05 8.70
N GLU A 8 -4.42 -14.92 9.58
CA GLU A 8 -3.95 -16.29 9.74
C GLU A 8 -4.18 -17.16 8.50
N LYS A 9 -5.28 -16.95 7.77
CA LYS A 9 -5.63 -17.74 6.58
C LYS A 9 -4.98 -17.23 5.29
N ILE A 10 -4.96 -15.91 5.10
CA ILE A 10 -4.56 -15.28 3.84
C ILE A 10 -3.05 -15.36 3.60
N ASN A 11 -2.23 -15.43 4.66
CA ASN A 11 -0.78 -15.42 4.60
C ASN A 11 -0.25 -14.26 3.74
N TYR A 12 0.13 -14.55 2.49
CA TYR A 12 0.61 -13.57 1.52
C TYR A 12 -0.44 -13.27 0.47
N TYR A 13 -0.55 -12.00 0.11
CA TYR A 13 -1.45 -11.51 -0.93
C TYR A 13 -0.78 -10.44 -1.77
N ILE A 14 -1.33 -10.17 -2.96
CA ILE A 14 -0.94 -9.05 -3.81
C ILE A 14 -2.04 -7.99 -3.74
N TYR A 15 -1.65 -6.72 -3.69
CA TYR A 15 -2.56 -5.59 -3.71
C TYR A 15 -2.03 -4.49 -4.64
N CYS A 16 -2.93 -3.64 -5.11
CA CYS A 16 -2.58 -2.44 -5.85
C CYS A 16 -3.19 -1.19 -5.19
N LEU A 17 -2.50 -0.05 -5.31
CA LEU A 17 -3.08 1.25 -5.00
C LEU A 17 -3.49 1.92 -6.31
N VAL A 18 -4.70 2.45 -6.30
CA VAL A 18 -5.33 3.09 -7.46
C VAL A 18 -5.57 4.54 -7.15
N ASP A 19 -5.22 5.43 -8.08
CA ASP A 19 -5.56 6.84 -7.99
C ASP A 19 -7.06 7.01 -8.23
N PRO A 20 -7.85 7.44 -7.23
CA PRO A 20 -9.31 7.54 -7.35
C PRO A 20 -9.76 8.60 -8.36
N ARG A 21 -8.86 9.46 -8.86
CA ARG A 21 -9.19 10.53 -9.81
C ARG A 21 -9.25 10.03 -11.25
N ASN A 22 -8.44 9.04 -11.60
CA ASN A 22 -8.28 8.56 -12.97
C ASN A 22 -8.30 7.03 -13.10
N GLN A 23 -8.47 6.31 -11.99
CA GLN A 23 -8.48 4.84 -11.90
C GLN A 23 -7.15 4.18 -12.32
N ASN A 24 -6.06 4.93 -12.41
CA ASN A 24 -4.75 4.36 -12.74
C ASN A 24 -4.13 3.68 -11.54
N ILE A 25 -3.57 2.49 -11.77
CA ILE A 25 -2.74 1.80 -10.79
C ILE A 25 -1.38 2.50 -10.75
N PHE A 26 -0.96 2.95 -9.57
CA PHE A 26 0.35 3.59 -9.39
C PHE A 26 1.30 2.80 -8.48
N TYR A 27 0.82 1.72 -7.84
CA TYR A 27 1.61 0.86 -6.99
C TYR A 27 1.06 -0.56 -6.97
N ILE A 28 1.95 -1.56 -7.00
CA ILE A 28 1.63 -2.97 -6.77
C ILE A 28 2.57 -3.48 -5.67
N GLY A 29 2.00 -4.11 -4.64
CA GLY A 29 2.75 -4.60 -3.49
C GLY A 29 2.33 -6.02 -3.10
N LYS A 30 3.30 -6.77 -2.56
CA LYS A 30 3.03 -7.99 -1.79
C LYS A 30 2.76 -7.60 -0.33
N GLY A 31 1.71 -8.16 0.25
CA GLY A 31 1.32 -7.92 1.64
C GLY A 31 1.29 -9.20 2.46
N ILE A 32 1.54 -9.02 3.76
CA ILE A 32 1.21 -9.97 4.83
C ILE A 32 0.51 -9.17 5.94
N GLY A 33 -0.46 -9.78 6.62
CA GLY A 33 -1.26 -9.08 7.62
C GLY A 33 -1.88 -7.80 7.06
N ASN A 34 -1.68 -6.67 7.72
CA ASN A 34 -2.35 -5.41 7.39
C ASN A 34 -1.54 -4.43 6.52
N ARG A 35 -0.53 -4.93 5.79
CA ARG A 35 0.39 -4.11 4.99
C ARG A 35 -0.35 -3.17 4.01
N VAL A 36 -1.37 -3.65 3.32
CA VAL A 36 -2.17 -2.82 2.39
C VAL A 36 -2.77 -1.59 3.06
N PHE A 37 -3.28 -1.72 4.28
CA PHE A 37 -3.87 -0.60 5.02
C PHE A 37 -2.82 0.40 5.48
N GLN A 38 -1.63 -0.08 5.87
CA GLN A 38 -0.50 0.78 6.24
C GLN A 38 -0.03 1.62 5.06
N HIS A 39 0.09 1.00 3.87
CA HIS A 39 0.47 1.69 2.64
C HIS A 39 -0.58 2.68 2.16
N ALA A 40 -1.86 2.29 2.17
CA ALA A 40 -2.94 3.19 1.84
C ALA A 40 -2.96 4.42 2.76
N GLN A 41 -2.77 4.23 4.08
CA GLN A 41 -2.70 5.35 5.02
C GLN A 41 -1.47 6.24 4.77
N GLY A 42 -0.30 5.66 4.52
CA GLY A 42 0.92 6.39 4.18
C GLY A 42 0.73 7.29 2.96
N ALA A 43 0.14 6.75 1.89
CA ALA A 43 -0.16 7.49 0.66
C ALA A 43 -1.12 8.67 0.89
N LEU A 44 -2.05 8.57 1.84
CA LEU A 44 -2.96 9.66 2.20
C LEU A 44 -2.29 10.74 3.05
N THR A 45 -1.32 10.37 3.89
CA THR A 45 -0.63 11.30 4.80
C THR A 45 0.52 12.07 4.16
N CYS A 46 1.09 11.54 3.08
CA CYS A 46 2.11 12.23 2.30
C CYS A 46 1.49 13.35 1.46
N LYS A 47 1.30 14.53 2.05
CA LYS A 47 1.00 15.74 1.27
C LYS A 47 2.19 16.05 0.36
N THR A 48 1.88 16.19 -0.93
CA THR A 48 2.73 16.65 -2.03
C THR A 48 3.82 17.62 -1.59
N ASN A 49 5.04 17.12 -1.43
CA ASN A 49 6.26 17.90 -1.61
C ASN A 49 6.92 17.35 -2.87
N GLU A 50 7.19 18.24 -3.82
CA GLU A 50 7.68 18.01 -5.19
C GLU A 50 9.13 17.47 -5.27
N ASN A 51 9.52 16.57 -4.36
CA ASN A 51 10.82 15.91 -4.39
C ASN A 51 10.64 14.40 -4.21
N ASP A 52 10.15 13.75 -5.26
CA ASP A 52 10.62 12.46 -5.81
C ASP A 52 11.06 11.33 -4.85
N LYS A 53 10.43 11.22 -3.68
CA LYS A 53 10.73 10.19 -2.66
C LYS A 53 9.49 9.54 -2.04
N ILE A 54 8.41 9.44 -2.81
CA ILE A 54 7.66 8.17 -2.85
C ILE A 54 8.34 7.20 -3.85
N SER A 55 9.22 7.73 -4.70
CA SER A 55 9.86 7.07 -5.85
C SER A 55 10.97 6.09 -5.48
N LEU A 56 11.53 6.18 -4.28
CA LEU A 56 12.02 5.00 -3.58
C LEU A 56 10.91 4.62 -2.61
N ILE A 57 10.12 3.63 -2.99
CA ILE A 57 9.43 2.73 -2.04
C ILE A 57 10.38 2.54 -0.85
N ASN A 58 9.87 2.38 0.36
CA ASN A 58 10.58 1.61 1.39
C ASN A 58 11.40 0.47 0.71
N GLU A 59 12.69 0.70 0.52
CA GLU A 59 13.50 0.24 -0.63
C GLU A 59 13.77 -1.26 -0.61
N TYR A 60 13.29 -1.94 0.42
CA TYR A 60 13.37 -3.38 0.61
C TYR A 60 12.16 -3.99 1.35
N THR A 61 11.16 -3.22 1.85
CA THR A 61 10.17 -3.74 2.82
C THR A 61 8.91 -2.90 3.07
#